data_AF-U2WVZ3-F1
#
_entry.id   AF-U2WVZ3-F1
#
_cell.length_a   1.000
_cell.length_b   1.000
_cell.length_c   1.000
_cell.angle_alpha   90.00
_cell.angle_beta   90.00
_cell.angle_gamma   90.00
#
_symmetry.space_group_name_H-M   'P 1'
#
loop_
_entity.id
_entity.type
_entity.pdbx_description
1 polymer ?
#
loop_
_entity_poly.entity_id
_entity_poly.type
_entity_poly.pdbx_seq_one_letter_code
_entity_poly.pdbx_strand_id
1 'polypeptide(L)'
;MKRSSGRKTTGHASLFITQLLGALTVIVWGFVSGALIANVCDSTVGLRATEREEEEGLDMAYHGIPAYNELERFADLPGGLYDFEETTGIRVAPLNKKNAVG
;
A
#
# COMPACT_ATOMS: atom_id res chain seq x y z
N MET A 1 2.12 28.05 35.82
CA MET A 1 2.56 28.08 34.41
C MET A 1 4.00 27.59 34.31
N LYS A 2 4.22 26.27 34.16
CA LYS A 2 5.58 25.69 34.04
C LYS A 2 6.09 25.96 32.62
N ARG A 3 7.00 26.92 32.47
CA ARG A 3 7.66 27.20 31.19
C ARG A 3 8.46 25.95 30.81
N SER A 4 8.15 25.39 29.65
CA SER A 4 9.00 24.41 28.99
C SER A 4 10.37 25.04 28.80
N SER A 5 11.32 24.65 29.64
CA SER A 5 12.73 25.01 29.51
C SER A 5 13.24 24.35 28.24
N GLY A 6 13.02 25.04 27.12
CA GLY A 6 13.38 24.61 25.80
C GLY A 6 14.90 24.44 25.71
N ARG A 7 15.27 23.37 25.01
CA ARG A 7 16.59 22.91 24.52
C ARG A 7 17.65 23.97 24.13
N LYS A 8 17.36 25.28 24.17
CA LYS A 8 18.23 26.35 23.68
C LYS A 8 18.63 27.41 24.72
N THR A 9 18.40 27.23 26.02
CA THR A 9 18.72 28.29 27.04
C THR A 9 19.70 27.90 28.15
N THR A 10 20.09 26.63 28.29
CA THR A 10 21.11 26.23 29.28
C THR A 10 21.93 25.09 28.68
N GLY A 11 23.17 25.41 28.29
CA GLY A 11 24.05 24.53 27.51
C GLY A 11 24.54 23.33 28.32
N HIS A 12 24.09 22.15 27.94
CA HIS A 12 24.73 20.90 28.33
C HIS A 12 24.82 20.02 27.08
N ALA A 13 26.01 19.92 26.48
CA ALA A 13 26.29 19.05 25.33
C ALA A 13 25.88 17.59 25.60
N SER A 14 25.84 17.19 26.87
CA SER A 14 25.38 15.87 27.31
C SER A 14 23.95 15.56 26.87
N LEU A 15 23.03 16.52 26.89
CA LEU A 15 21.62 16.28 26.52
C LEU A 15 21.45 15.99 25.03
N PHE A 16 22.24 16.66 24.18
CA PHE A 16 22.22 16.40 22.73
C PHE A 16 22.70 14.98 22.42
N ILE A 17 23.78 14.55 23.07
CA ILE A 17 24.33 13.20 22.91
C ILE A 17 23.33 12.13 23.36
N THR A 18 22.64 12.34 24.50
CA THR A 18 21.62 11.40 24.98
C THR A 18 20.45 11.26 24.00
N GLN A 19 19.98 12.35 23.40
CA GLN A 19 18.91 12.32 22.39
C GLN A 19 19.35 11.60 21.11
N LEU A 20 20.59 11.84 20.66
CA LEU A 20 21.15 11.16 19.49
C LEU A 20 21.28 9.65 19.73
N LEU A 21 21.78 9.26 20.91
CA LEU A 21 21.89 7.85 21.29
C LEU A 21 20.50 7.19 21.33
N GLY A 22 19.51 7.83 21.96
CA GLY A 22 18.14 7.32 22.00
C GLY A 22 17.53 7.14 20.61
N ALA A 23 17.73 8.12 19.71
CA ALA A 23 17.27 8.01 18.32
C ALA A 23 17.95 6.83 17.59
N LEU A 24 19.27 6.70 17.70
CA LEU A 24 20.01 5.58 17.11
C LEU A 24 19.57 4.24 17.66
N THR A 25 19.35 4.12 18.97
CA THR A 25 18.86 2.89 19.59
C THR A 25 17.52 2.46 19.03
N VAL A 26 16.56 3.39 18.88
CA VAL A 26 15.23 3.07 18.33
C VAL A 26 15.32 2.69 16.85
N ILE A 27 16.16 3.39 16.07
CA ILE A 27 16.38 3.08 14.64
C ILE A 27 16.97 1.67 14.50
N VAL A 28 18.05 1.38 15.21
CA VAL A 28 18.72 0.07 15.14
C VAL A 28 17.77 -1.03 15.61
N TRP A 29 17.08 -0.82 16.73
CA TRP A 29 16.12 -1.79 17.24
C TRP A 29 14.98 -2.05 16.26
N GLY A 30 14.34 -1.00 15.75
CA GLY A 30 13.21 -1.12 14.82
C GLY A 30 13.63 -1.76 13.49
N PHE A 31 14.77 -1.35 12.94
CA PHE A 31 15.28 -1.90 11.68
C PHE A 31 15.69 -3.36 11.84
N VAL A 32 16.46 -3.71 12.88
CA VAL A 32 16.93 -5.10 13.08
C VAL A 32 15.76 -6.03 13.40
N SER A 33 14.86 -5.65 14.31
CA SER A 33 13.70 -6.48 14.65
C SER A 33 12.74 -6.63 13.47
N GLY A 34 12.44 -5.53 12.75
CA GLY A 34 11.59 -5.55 11.56
C GLY A 34 12.20 -6.39 10.44
N ALA A 35 13.49 -6.22 10.15
CA ALA A 35 14.19 -7.02 9.14
C ALA A 35 14.23 -8.49 9.51
N LEU A 36 14.49 -8.83 10.78
CA LEU A 36 14.49 -10.22 11.24
C LEU A 36 13.12 -10.87 11.00
N ILE A 37 12.04 -10.22 11.43
CA ILE A 37 10.67 -10.73 11.25
C ILE A 37 10.34 -10.86 9.76
N ALA A 38 10.63 -9.81 8.96
CA ALA A 38 10.37 -9.82 7.53
C ALA A 38 11.10 -10.96 6.81
N ASN A 39 12.39 -11.19 7.12
CA ASN A 39 13.16 -12.29 6.51
C ASN A 39 12.63 -13.68 6.93
N VAL A 40 12.21 -13.85 8.18
CA VAL A 40 11.61 -15.10 8.65
C VAL A 40 10.26 -15.35 7.96
N CYS A 41 9.41 -14.33 7.85
CA CYS A 41 8.14 -14.43 7.13
C CYS A 41 8.36 -14.72 5.64
N ASP A 42 9.31 -14.02 5.02
CA ASP A 42 9.62 -14.22 3.60
C ASP A 42 10.10 -15.65 3.31
N SER A 43 10.93 -16.21 4.20
CA SER A 43 11.41 -17.59 4.06
C SER A 43 10.35 -18.65 4.34
N THR A 44 9.28 -18.33 5.08
CA THR A 44 8.27 -19.30 5.51
C THR A 44 7.03 -19.31 4.61
N VAL A 45 6.52 -18.13 4.26
CA VAL A 45 5.27 -17.98 3.49
C VAL A 45 5.45 -17.26 2.16
N GLY A 46 6.59 -16.60 1.94
CA GLY A 46 6.75 -15.64 0.84
C GLY A 46 5.92 -14.39 1.12
N LEU A 47 6.54 -13.34 1.65
CA LEU A 47 5.78 -12.14 2.07
C LEU A 47 5.32 -11.31 0.87
N ARG A 48 6.06 -11.38 -0.24
CA ARG A 48 5.83 -10.58 -1.43
C ARG A 48 5.14 -11.41 -2.53
N ALA A 49 4.19 -10.77 -3.21
CA ALA A 49 3.53 -11.36 -4.37
C ALA A 49 4.53 -11.61 -5.51
N THR A 50 4.25 -12.61 -6.34
CA THR A 50 5.05 -12.90 -7.52
C THR A 50 4.88 -11.81 -8.58
N GLU A 51 5.84 -11.64 -9.48
CA GLU A 51 5.79 -10.61 -10.54
C GLU A 51 4.52 -10.70 -11.40
N ARG A 52 4.07 -11.93 -11.69
CA ARG A 52 2.80 -12.19 -12.40
C ARG A 52 1.59 -11.72 -11.60
N GLU A 53 1.56 -11.95 -10.28
CA GLU A 53 0.46 -11.52 -9.41
C GLU A 53 0.46 -10.00 -9.19
N GLU A 54 1.65 -9.37 -9.19
CA GLU A 54 1.78 -7.90 -9.19
C GLU A 54 1.26 -7.30 -10.51
N GLU A 55 1.47 -7.96 -11.66
CA GLU A 55 0.98 -7.51 -12.98
C GLU A 55 -0.53 -7.71 -13.17
N GLU A 56 -1.08 -8.84 -12.73
CA GLU A 56 -2.52 -9.15 -12.74
C GLU A 56 -3.30 -8.25 -11.75
N GLY A 57 -2.63 -7.76 -10.71
CA GLY A 57 -3.21 -7.00 -9.61
C GLY A 57 -3.67 -7.91 -8.48
N LEU A 58 -3.34 -7.55 -7.23
CA LEU A 58 -3.58 -8.40 -6.05
C LEU A 58 -5.05 -8.77 -5.86
N ASP A 59 -5.97 -7.86 -6.17
CA ASP A 59 -7.41 -8.13 -6.03
C ASP A 59 -7.87 -9.20 -7.04
N MET A 60 -7.39 -9.14 -8.29
CA MET A 60 -7.68 -10.16 -9.29
C MET A 60 -6.97 -11.49 -8.95
N ALA A 61 -5.71 -11.44 -8.54
CA ALA A 61 -4.91 -12.62 -8.23
C ALA A 61 -5.39 -13.40 -6.99
N TYR A 62 -5.82 -12.71 -5.92
CA TYR A 62 -6.22 -13.35 -4.65
C TYR A 62 -7.74 -13.44 -4.44
N HIS A 63 -8.52 -12.52 -5.03
CA HIS A 63 -9.96 -12.46 -4.84
C HIS A 63 -10.76 -12.73 -6.12
N GLY A 64 -10.14 -12.71 -7.30
CA GLY A 64 -10.81 -13.00 -8.58
C GLY A 64 -11.85 -11.95 -8.98
N ILE A 65 -11.90 -10.83 -8.28
CA ILE A 65 -12.83 -9.73 -8.49
C ILE A 65 -12.08 -8.40 -8.35
N PRO A 66 -12.46 -7.38 -9.13
CA PRO A 66 -11.87 -6.06 -8.97
C PRO A 66 -12.36 -5.41 -7.67
N ALA A 67 -11.47 -4.69 -6.97
CA ALA A 67 -11.80 -4.01 -5.71
C ALA A 67 -12.90 -2.94 -5.85
N TYR A 68 -13.02 -2.35 -7.04
CA TYR A 68 -14.03 -1.35 -7.34
C TYR A 68 -14.90 -1.85 -8.48
N ASN A 69 -16.18 -1.48 -8.44
CA ASN A 69 -17.07 -1.68 -9.55
C ASN A 69 -16.52 -0.90 -10.75
N GLU A 70 -15.87 -1.63 -11.64
CA GLU A 70 -15.33 -1.21 -12.95
C GLU A 70 -16.29 -0.25 -13.68
N LEU A 71 -17.60 -0.42 -13.47
CA LEU A 71 -18.69 0.41 -13.99
C LEU A 71 -18.53 1.91 -13.72
N GLU A 72 -18.01 2.33 -12.55
CA GLU A 72 -17.82 3.76 -12.24
C GLU A 72 -16.54 4.34 -12.84
N ARG A 73 -15.48 3.52 -13.02
CA ARG A 73 -14.18 3.96 -13.56
C ARG A 73 -14.15 4.01 -15.08
N PHE A 74 -14.92 3.13 -15.75
CA PHE A 74 -15.06 3.12 -17.21
C PHE A 74 -16.15 4.06 -17.73
N ALA A 75 -16.94 4.71 -16.86
CA ALA A 75 -17.89 5.74 -17.28
C ALA A 75 -17.21 6.93 -17.99
N ASP A 76 -15.95 7.22 -17.62
CA ASP A 76 -15.17 8.34 -18.15
C ASP A 76 -14.10 7.93 -19.19
N LEU A 77 -13.91 6.63 -19.45
CA LEU A 77 -12.92 6.15 -20.42
C LEU A 77 -13.59 5.79 -21.76
N PRO A 78 -13.15 6.38 -22.90
CA PRO A 78 -13.61 5.92 -24.21
C PRO A 78 -13.15 4.47 -24.42
N GLY A 79 -14.12 3.57 -24.58
CA GLY A 79 -13.92 2.12 -24.59
C GLY A 79 -12.86 1.66 -25.58
N GLY A 80 -12.03 0.72 -25.14
CA GLY A 80 -11.06 0.04 -26.01
C GLY A 80 -9.87 -0.61 -25.33
N LEU A 81 -9.67 -0.49 -24.01
CA LEU A 81 -8.45 -1.00 -23.35
C LEU A 81 -8.62 -2.33 -22.60
N TYR A 82 -9.85 -2.79 -22.37
CA TYR A 82 -10.12 -4.07 -21.71
C TYR A 82 -11.30 -4.76 -22.41
N ASP A 83 -11.03 -5.92 -23.02
CA ASP A 83 -12.05 -6.79 -23.60
C ASP A 83 -12.47 -7.84 -22.57
N PHE A 84 -13.58 -7.56 -21.88
CA PHE A 84 -14.13 -8.41 -20.83
C PHE A 84 -14.57 -9.80 -21.34
N GLU A 85 -14.90 -9.92 -22.64
CA GLU A 85 -15.30 -11.19 -23.24
C GLU A 85 -14.10 -12.15 -23.38
N GLU A 86 -12.89 -11.62 -23.58
CA GLU A 86 -11.66 -12.40 -23.73
C GLU A 86 -11.20 -13.04 -22.41
N THR A 87 -11.31 -12.32 -21.29
CA THR A 87 -10.73 -12.76 -20.01
C THR A 87 -11.66 -13.67 -19.19
N THR A 88 -12.97 -13.46 -19.28
CA THR A 88 -13.95 -14.17 -18.44
C THR A 88 -14.80 -15.17 -19.23
N GLY A 89 -14.82 -15.07 -20.57
CA GLY A 89 -15.76 -15.81 -21.40
C GLY A 89 -17.24 -15.43 -21.19
N ILE A 90 -17.50 -14.39 -20.38
CA ILE A 90 -18.84 -13.90 -20.08
C ILE A 90 -19.15 -12.74 -21.03
N ARG A 91 -20.03 -12.98 -22.00
CA ARG A 91 -20.53 -11.93 -22.90
C ARG A 91 -21.50 -11.00 -22.17
N VAL A 92 -21.07 -9.78 -21.86
CA VAL A 92 -21.93 -8.75 -21.29
C VAL A 92 -22.77 -8.06 -22.39
N ALA A 93 -24.04 -7.79 -22.10
CA ALA A 93 -24.92 -7.12 -23.05
C ALA A 93 -24.48 -5.66 -23.28
N PRO A 94 -24.53 -5.14 -24.52
CA PRO A 94 -24.14 -3.77 -24.78
C PRO A 94 -25.04 -2.80 -23.99
N LEU A 95 -24.43 -1.88 -23.25
CA LEU A 95 -25.13 -0.86 -22.46
C LEU A 95 -26.02 -0.01 -23.39
N ASN A 96 -27.34 -0.15 -23.23
CA ASN A 96 -28.30 0.71 -23.89
C ASN A 96 -28.30 2.08 -23.19
N LYS A 97 -27.74 3.08 -23.87
CA LYS A 97 -27.59 4.48 -23.41
C LYS A 97 -28.85 5.14 -22.84
N LYS A 98 -30.04 4.57 -23.04
CA LYS A 98 -31.32 5.14 -22.57
C LYS A 98 -31.54 5.05 -21.05
N ASN A 99 -30.83 4.18 -20.32
CA ASN A 99 -31.10 3.92 -18.89
C ASN A 99 -29.99 4.42 -17.94
N ALA A 100 -28.96 5.12 -18.44
CA ALA A 100 -27.84 5.60 -17.62
C ALA A 100 -28.04 7.01 -17.03
N VAL A 101 -29.23 7.61 -17.23
CA VAL A 101 -29.60 8.90 -16.63
C VAL A 101 -31.00 8.76 -16.06
N GLY A 102 -31.07 8.31 -14.81
CA GLY A 102 -32.26 8.21 -13.98
C GLY A 102 -31.87 8.21 -12.52
#